data_AF-A0A7C4PWI2-F1
#
_entry.id   AF-A0A7C4PWI2-F1
#
_cell.length_a   1.000
_cell.length_b   1.000
_cell.length_c   1.000
_cell.angle_alpha   90.00
_cell.angle_beta   90.00
_cell.angle_gamma   90.00
#
_symmetry.space_group_name_H-M   'P 1'
#
loop_
_entity.id
_entity.type
_entity.pdbx_description
1 polymer ?
#
loop_
_entity_poly.entity_id
_entity_poly.type
_entity_poly.pdbx_seq_one_letter_code
_entity_poly.pdbx_strand_id
1 'polypeptide(L)'
;MRTHIVEIQIQSRYYPIYIKIGGIDMINLLRFLRLFCILILMGLTILQPSPKPVMADVTIAVNTTTDELNNDGDCSLREAVRASITNSVVDACPAGSSSDTDEIVLPAGVYTLTITGASENDSQTGDLDLSGKMKLVGAGRDTTIVQGGAGWDDRIFQVYYQVAGGTDVTFEKMTIQNGQTPNNENGGGIHVFGTSNPDDVLINLKEVRLQNNRAIGDDPSNGTGGGLGITNAPTITILDSLIQNNSARRGGGVFVAKAEIKRSVFTGNQANAGSALYIVQNQPALIENTTISGNGIGSDYSPQNYVIYSDFGPTVTIRYSTIASNNTASNFGGVYLGTGQIILQGTILSGNAINSNCANFSSPITSNGYNLSSDSSCNTYLNQSSDLNGTDALLNPLGFYGKTLPHHPPKPGSPAVTSPGSSCPAEDQLGTVRPASSCTRGAVQNALALLYLPVVTK
;
A
#
# COMPACT_ATOMS: atom_id res chain seq x y z
N MET A 1 53.57 15.77 36.28
CA MET A 1 55.04 15.70 36.40
C MET A 1 55.46 14.28 36.71
N ARG A 2 56.00 13.58 35.73
CA ARG A 2 57.24 12.77 35.78
C ARG A 2 57.31 11.99 34.48
N THR A 3 58.01 12.59 33.53
CA THR A 3 58.53 11.94 32.35
C THR A 3 59.52 10.88 32.81
N HIS A 4 59.29 9.63 32.47
CA HIS A 4 60.35 8.62 32.45
C HIS A 4 60.55 8.24 30.99
N ILE A 5 61.46 8.98 30.36
CA ILE A 5 62.07 8.60 29.10
C ILE A 5 63.07 7.50 29.44
N VAL A 6 62.88 6.32 28.87
CA VAL A 6 63.94 5.30 28.80
C VAL A 6 64.27 5.13 27.33
N GLU A 7 65.39 5.74 26.96
CA GLU A 7 66.03 5.66 25.66
C GLU A 7 66.76 4.31 25.56
N ILE A 8 66.52 3.54 24.49
CA ILE A 8 67.28 2.33 24.19
C ILE A 8 67.71 2.36 22.72
N GLN A 9 68.99 2.70 22.52
CA GLN A 9 69.83 2.43 21.35
C GLN A 9 70.95 1.48 21.87
N ILE A 10 71.43 0.40 21.25
CA ILE A 10 71.55 -0.07 19.85
C ILE A 10 71.78 -1.60 19.85
N GLN A 11 71.47 -2.21 18.68
CA GLN A 11 71.92 -3.47 18.04
C GLN A 11 72.85 -4.47 18.79
N SER A 12 72.46 -5.75 18.81
CA SER A 12 73.15 -6.82 18.05
C SER A 12 72.36 -8.14 18.10
N ARG A 13 72.75 -9.09 17.23
CA ARG A 13 72.04 -10.33 16.89
C ARG A 13 72.07 -11.38 18.02
N TYR A 14 70.99 -12.15 18.08
CA TYR A 14 70.76 -13.39 18.85
C TYR A 14 70.38 -13.21 20.34
N TYR A 15 69.26 -13.86 20.71
CA TYR A 15 68.61 -14.08 22.02
C TYR A 15 67.51 -13.09 22.48
N PRO A 16 66.28 -13.59 22.81
CA PRO A 16 65.22 -12.79 23.41
C PRO A 16 65.46 -12.55 24.91
N ILE A 17 65.20 -11.32 25.37
CA ILE A 17 65.24 -10.88 26.78
C ILE A 17 63.83 -11.09 27.40
N TYR A 18 63.76 -11.74 28.56
CA TYR A 18 62.52 -11.86 29.35
C TYR A 18 62.45 -10.79 30.43
N ILE A 19 61.40 -9.96 30.41
CA ILE A 19 61.07 -9.02 31.49
C ILE A 19 60.00 -9.68 32.37
N LYS A 20 60.32 -9.92 33.64
CA LYS A 20 59.42 -10.52 34.64
C LYS A 20 58.75 -9.39 35.45
N ILE A 21 57.48 -9.10 35.19
CA ILE A 21 56.65 -8.24 36.06
C ILE A 21 55.88 -9.16 37.01
N GLY A 22 56.14 -9.03 38.31
CA GLY A 22 55.53 -9.86 39.34
C GLY A 22 54.12 -9.40 39.70
N GLY A 23 53.24 -10.37 39.92
CA GLY A 23 52.33 -10.30 41.06
C GLY A 23 50.84 -10.00 40.83
N ILE A 24 50.20 -10.56 39.81
CA ILE A 24 48.76 -10.89 39.88
C ILE A 24 48.56 -12.24 39.21
N ASP A 25 48.16 -13.26 39.97
CA ASP A 25 47.86 -14.60 39.44
C ASP A 25 46.76 -14.51 38.38
N MET A 26 47.14 -14.80 37.12
CA MET A 26 46.28 -14.74 35.93
C MET A 26 45.02 -15.61 36.08
N ILE A 27 45.04 -16.60 36.97
CA ILE A 27 43.92 -17.49 37.30
C ILE A 27 42.82 -16.77 38.10
N ASN A 28 43.17 -15.81 38.97
CA ASN A 28 42.19 -15.06 39.75
C ASN A 28 41.55 -13.92 38.94
N LEU A 29 42.29 -13.33 37.99
CA LEU A 29 41.75 -12.32 37.06
C LEU A 29 40.69 -12.92 36.12
N LEU A 30 40.91 -14.14 35.61
CA LEU A 30 39.95 -14.87 34.79
C LEU A 30 38.69 -15.30 35.56
N ARG A 31 38.81 -15.59 36.87
CA ARG A 31 37.66 -15.89 37.74
C ARG A 31 36.82 -14.65 38.04
N PHE A 32 37.46 -13.50 38.27
CA PHE A 32 36.78 -12.22 38.47
C PHE A 32 36.05 -11.75 37.20
N LEU A 33 36.69 -11.87 36.02
CA LEU A 33 36.04 -11.53 34.75
C LEU A 33 34.84 -12.45 34.44
N ARG A 34 34.92 -13.76 34.78
CA ARG A 34 33.78 -14.68 34.62
C ARG A 34 32.62 -14.34 35.56
N LEU A 35 32.87 -14.03 36.84
CA LEU A 35 31.80 -13.62 37.75
C LEU A 35 31.18 -12.28 37.35
N PHE A 36 31.98 -11.33 36.86
CA PHE A 36 31.49 -10.02 36.42
C PHE A 36 30.63 -10.14 35.15
N CYS A 37 31.01 -11.00 34.19
CA CYS A 37 30.19 -11.29 33.02
C CYS A 37 28.89 -12.03 33.36
N ILE A 38 28.89 -12.94 34.34
CA ILE A 38 27.67 -13.64 34.79
C ILE A 38 26.70 -12.69 35.50
N LEU A 39 27.20 -11.75 36.31
CA LEU A 39 26.38 -10.73 36.98
C LEU A 39 25.80 -9.70 35.98
N ILE A 40 26.53 -9.33 34.93
CA ILE A 40 26.02 -8.49 33.83
C ILE A 40 24.98 -9.26 33.01
N LEU A 41 25.19 -10.55 32.70
CA LEU A 41 24.19 -11.37 32.03
C LEU A 41 22.92 -11.57 32.86
N MET A 42 23.03 -11.74 34.19
CA MET A 42 21.86 -11.85 35.07
C MET A 42 21.13 -10.50 35.25
N GLY A 43 21.86 -9.38 35.29
CA GLY A 43 21.27 -8.03 35.35
C GLY A 43 20.54 -7.60 34.07
N LEU A 44 20.94 -8.10 32.90
CA LEU A 44 20.26 -7.85 31.62
C LEU A 44 19.01 -8.71 31.37
N THR A 45 18.71 -9.68 32.24
CA THR A 45 17.51 -10.53 32.11
C THR A 45 16.25 -9.99 32.81
N ILE A 46 16.29 -8.82 33.46
CA ILE A 46 15.17 -8.29 34.28
C ILE A 46 14.51 -7.03 33.66
N LEU A 47 14.90 -6.62 32.46
CA LEU A 47 14.13 -5.66 31.64
C LEU A 47 13.83 -6.25 30.25
N GLN A 48 13.23 -7.44 30.21
CA GLN A 48 12.38 -7.74 29.08
C GLN A 48 11.06 -7.01 29.34
N PRO A 49 10.58 -6.13 28.43
CA PRO A 49 9.20 -5.71 28.52
C PRO A 49 8.37 -6.99 28.53
N SER A 50 7.56 -7.18 29.58
CA SER A 50 6.57 -8.25 29.60
C SER A 50 5.88 -8.19 28.24
N PRO A 51 5.76 -9.30 27.48
CA PRO A 51 4.88 -9.29 26.34
C PRO A 51 3.54 -8.79 26.87
N LYS A 52 3.09 -7.63 26.37
CA LYS A 52 1.71 -7.22 26.63
C LYS A 52 0.86 -8.44 26.26
N PRO A 53 -0.10 -8.87 27.10
CA PRO A 53 -0.98 -9.95 26.71
C PRO A 53 -1.56 -9.56 25.35
N VAL A 54 -1.22 -10.35 24.32
CA VAL A 54 -1.93 -10.30 23.06
C VAL A 54 -3.28 -10.90 23.42
N MET A 55 -4.28 -10.04 23.64
CA MET A 55 -5.65 -10.51 23.85
C MET A 55 -6.04 -11.25 22.57
N ALA A 56 -6.65 -12.43 22.72
CA ALA A 56 -6.93 -13.30 21.59
C ALA A 56 -8.05 -12.67 20.76
N ASP A 57 -7.79 -12.45 19.47
CA ASP A 57 -8.79 -12.04 18.49
C ASP A 57 -9.98 -13.01 18.53
N VAL A 58 -11.21 -12.50 18.47
CA VAL A 58 -12.41 -13.34 18.35
C VAL A 58 -12.53 -13.79 16.91
N THR A 59 -12.35 -15.08 16.65
CA THR A 59 -12.48 -15.62 15.29
C THR A 59 -13.94 -15.99 14.99
N ILE A 60 -14.51 -15.38 13.95
CA ILE A 60 -15.83 -15.70 13.39
C ILE A 60 -15.61 -16.39 12.04
N ALA A 61 -15.87 -17.69 11.97
CA ALA A 61 -15.67 -18.48 10.75
C ALA A 61 -16.96 -18.54 9.92
N VAL A 62 -16.95 -17.87 8.77
CA VAL A 62 -18.06 -17.92 7.82
C VAL A 62 -18.07 -19.29 7.13
N ASN A 63 -19.23 -19.95 7.10
CA ASN A 63 -19.37 -21.31 6.58
C ASN A 63 -20.38 -21.43 5.42
N THR A 64 -21.10 -20.36 5.09
CA THR A 64 -21.96 -20.25 3.91
C THR A 64 -21.60 -19.03 3.07
N THR A 65 -21.84 -19.09 1.77
CA THR A 65 -21.66 -17.95 0.85
C THR A 65 -22.95 -17.20 0.56
N THR A 66 -24.08 -17.71 1.07
CA THR A 66 -25.39 -17.08 0.92
C THR A 66 -25.38 -15.73 1.62
N ASP A 67 -26.04 -14.74 1.02
CA ASP A 67 -26.29 -13.45 1.66
C ASP A 67 -27.63 -13.50 2.38
N GLU A 68 -27.60 -13.66 3.70
CA GLU A 68 -28.79 -13.87 4.50
C GLU A 68 -28.69 -13.40 5.95
N LEU A 69 -29.85 -13.43 6.63
CA LEU A 69 -30.04 -13.14 8.05
C LEU A 69 -31.15 -14.04 8.60
N ASN A 70 -31.18 -15.30 8.17
CA ASN A 70 -32.21 -16.25 8.58
C ASN A 70 -31.80 -16.93 9.90
N ASN A 71 -32.39 -18.07 10.25
CA ASN A 71 -31.98 -18.87 11.43
C ASN A 71 -31.96 -20.35 11.03
N ASP A 72 -31.03 -20.75 10.17
CA ASP A 72 -30.91 -22.11 9.64
C ASP A 72 -29.68 -22.88 10.15
N GLY A 73 -28.88 -22.25 11.01
CA GLY A 73 -27.75 -22.87 11.69
C GLY A 73 -26.43 -22.76 10.92
N ASP A 74 -26.38 -21.92 9.90
CA ASP A 74 -25.15 -21.51 9.25
C ASP A 74 -24.72 -20.07 9.67
N CYS A 75 -23.56 -19.65 9.19
CA CYS A 75 -22.94 -18.37 9.51
C CYS A 75 -22.47 -17.74 8.20
N SER A 76 -23.29 -16.85 7.66
CA SER A 76 -23.01 -16.05 6.46
C SER A 76 -22.07 -14.88 6.76
N LEU A 77 -21.55 -14.24 5.71
CA LEU A 77 -20.74 -13.03 5.87
C LEU A 77 -21.57 -11.90 6.51
N ARG A 78 -22.85 -11.75 6.17
CA ARG A 78 -23.71 -10.71 6.73
C ARG A 78 -23.99 -10.96 8.21
N GLU A 79 -24.24 -12.21 8.60
CA GLU A 79 -24.41 -12.58 10.01
C GLU A 79 -23.12 -12.40 10.80
N ALA A 80 -21.97 -12.75 10.22
CA ALA A 80 -20.67 -12.56 10.87
C ALA A 80 -20.37 -11.08 11.14
N VAL A 81 -20.63 -10.21 10.15
CA VAL A 81 -20.52 -8.75 10.33
C VAL A 81 -21.47 -8.27 11.43
N ARG A 82 -22.72 -8.74 11.42
CA ARG A 82 -23.71 -8.38 12.45
C ARG A 82 -23.28 -8.85 13.84
N ALA A 83 -22.79 -10.07 13.98
CA ALA A 83 -22.32 -10.62 15.24
C ALA A 83 -21.15 -9.81 15.82
N SER A 84 -20.28 -9.28 14.95
CA SER A 84 -19.22 -8.34 15.30
C SER A 84 -19.73 -6.99 15.76
N ILE A 85 -20.59 -6.31 14.98
CA ILE A 85 -21.07 -4.97 15.37
C ILE A 85 -21.97 -5.00 16.62
N THR A 86 -22.78 -6.04 16.81
CA THR A 86 -23.69 -6.14 17.98
C THR A 86 -23.03 -6.78 19.19
N ASN A 87 -21.86 -7.41 19.04
CA ASN A 87 -21.21 -8.21 20.07
C ASN A 87 -22.16 -9.27 20.66
N SER A 88 -22.99 -9.87 19.81
CA SER A 88 -23.95 -10.90 20.18
C SER A 88 -23.96 -12.02 19.16
N VAL A 89 -24.36 -13.22 19.58
CA VAL A 89 -24.55 -14.34 18.65
C VAL A 89 -25.60 -13.97 17.60
N VAL A 90 -25.31 -14.25 16.34
CA VAL A 90 -26.23 -14.10 15.20
C VAL A 90 -26.22 -15.44 14.46
N ASP A 91 -27.35 -16.15 14.51
CA ASP A 91 -27.46 -17.56 14.12
C ASP A 91 -26.29 -18.43 14.62
N ALA A 92 -25.52 -19.07 13.73
CA ALA A 92 -24.36 -19.88 14.11
C ALA A 92 -23.07 -19.08 14.24
N CYS A 93 -23.08 -17.77 13.95
CA CYS A 93 -21.92 -16.91 14.17
C CYS A 93 -21.76 -16.59 15.66
N PRO A 94 -20.59 -16.87 16.28
CA PRO A 94 -20.33 -16.46 17.65
C PRO A 94 -20.33 -14.93 17.78
N ALA A 95 -20.66 -14.45 18.98
CA ALA A 95 -20.60 -13.02 19.30
C ALA A 95 -19.19 -12.45 19.12
N GLY A 96 -19.10 -11.24 18.57
CA GLY A 96 -17.88 -10.44 18.54
C GLY A 96 -17.46 -9.87 19.90
N SER A 97 -16.41 -9.04 19.90
CA SER A 97 -15.84 -8.37 21.08
C SER A 97 -15.88 -6.85 20.99
N SER A 98 -16.37 -6.21 22.05
CA SER A 98 -16.39 -4.75 22.17
C SER A 98 -15.02 -4.14 22.49
N SER A 99 -14.01 -4.97 22.79
CA SER A 99 -12.67 -4.53 23.19
C SER A 99 -11.54 -5.07 22.32
N ASP A 100 -11.73 -6.25 21.76
CA ASP A 100 -10.74 -6.95 20.94
C ASP A 100 -11.02 -6.72 19.44
N THR A 101 -10.11 -7.21 18.60
CA THR A 101 -10.37 -7.23 17.16
C THR A 101 -11.11 -8.50 16.81
N ASP A 102 -12.23 -8.37 16.11
CA ASP A 102 -12.92 -9.53 15.55
C ASP A 102 -12.27 -9.94 14.23
N GLU A 103 -11.86 -11.20 14.10
CA GLU A 103 -11.33 -11.78 12.86
C GLU A 103 -12.42 -12.60 12.16
N ILE A 104 -13.02 -12.02 11.11
CA ILE A 104 -13.98 -12.70 10.24
C ILE A 104 -13.20 -13.43 9.15
N VAL A 105 -13.23 -14.77 9.18
CA VAL A 105 -12.51 -15.62 8.24
C VAL A 105 -13.46 -16.08 7.14
N LEU A 106 -13.08 -15.77 5.90
CA LEU A 106 -13.82 -16.10 4.68
C LEU A 106 -13.08 -17.20 3.90
N PRO A 107 -13.62 -18.43 3.86
CA PRO A 107 -13.15 -19.46 2.94
C PRO A 107 -13.13 -19.00 1.47
N ALA A 108 -12.54 -19.82 0.61
CA ALA A 108 -12.64 -19.62 -0.83
C ALA A 108 -14.11 -19.75 -1.26
N GLY A 109 -14.61 -18.79 -2.04
CA GLY A 109 -16.01 -18.68 -2.39
C GLY A 109 -16.36 -17.33 -2.99
N VAL A 110 -17.59 -17.22 -3.50
CA VAL A 110 -18.18 -15.99 -4.03
C VAL A 110 -19.36 -15.58 -3.15
N TYR A 111 -19.14 -14.57 -2.33
CA TYR A 111 -20.12 -13.96 -1.42
C TYR A 111 -20.84 -12.86 -2.19
N THR A 112 -21.98 -13.21 -2.80
CA THR A 112 -22.76 -12.25 -3.60
C THR A 112 -23.83 -11.62 -2.72
N LEU A 113 -23.74 -10.31 -2.51
CA LEU A 113 -24.78 -9.55 -1.82
C LEU A 113 -26.03 -9.47 -2.72
N THR A 114 -27.17 -9.85 -2.18
CA THR A 114 -28.45 -9.96 -2.88
C THR A 114 -29.60 -9.30 -2.14
N ILE A 115 -29.47 -9.03 -0.84
CA ILE A 115 -30.47 -8.30 -0.06
C ILE A 115 -30.35 -6.81 -0.41
N THR A 116 -31.22 -6.32 -1.29
CA THR A 116 -31.23 -4.90 -1.72
C THR A 116 -31.80 -3.99 -0.64
N GLY A 117 -31.33 -2.75 -0.58
CA GLY A 117 -31.85 -1.71 0.30
C GLY A 117 -30.74 -0.79 0.77
N ALA A 118 -30.39 0.20 -0.05
CA ALA A 118 -29.33 1.15 0.27
C ALA A 118 -29.72 2.13 1.39
N SER A 119 -28.71 2.82 1.94
CA SER A 119 -28.86 3.80 3.03
C SER A 119 -29.35 3.22 4.37
N GLU A 120 -29.18 1.90 4.56
CA GLU A 120 -29.23 1.24 5.86
C GLU A 120 -27.83 1.33 6.52
N ASN A 121 -27.73 1.17 7.85
CA ASN A 121 -26.44 1.36 8.55
C ASN A 121 -26.13 0.27 9.59
N ASP A 122 -26.87 -0.86 9.58
CA ASP A 122 -26.71 -1.97 10.53
C ASP A 122 -26.50 -3.32 9.81
N SER A 123 -26.04 -3.30 8.55
CA SER A 123 -25.86 -4.47 7.68
C SER A 123 -27.11 -5.34 7.49
N GLN A 124 -28.32 -4.79 7.65
CA GLN A 124 -29.57 -5.54 7.47
C GLN A 124 -29.93 -5.70 5.99
N THR A 125 -29.61 -4.70 5.18
CA THR A 125 -29.85 -4.66 3.74
C THR A 125 -28.72 -3.91 3.06
N GLY A 126 -28.61 -4.02 1.74
CA GLY A 126 -27.62 -3.26 0.99
C GLY A 126 -26.20 -3.70 1.31
N ASP A 127 -25.31 -2.73 1.44
CA ASP A 127 -23.92 -2.94 1.82
C ASP A 127 -23.74 -3.61 3.20
N LEU A 128 -22.48 -3.89 3.52
CA LEU A 128 -22.07 -4.40 4.83
C LEU A 128 -21.42 -3.27 5.62
N ASP A 129 -22.10 -2.84 6.67
CA ASP A 129 -21.70 -1.80 7.60
C ASP A 129 -20.78 -2.36 8.69
N LEU A 130 -19.53 -1.89 8.68
CA LEU A 130 -18.50 -2.24 9.64
C LEU A 130 -18.31 -1.11 10.64
N SER A 131 -18.17 -1.44 11.92
CA SER A 131 -17.82 -0.49 12.98
C SER A 131 -16.93 -1.13 14.04
N GLY A 132 -16.09 -0.35 14.72
CA GLY A 132 -15.14 -0.89 15.71
C GLY A 132 -13.90 -1.52 15.08
N LYS A 133 -13.36 -2.58 15.68
CA LYS A 133 -12.11 -3.22 15.26
C LYS A 133 -12.40 -4.56 14.60
N MET A 134 -12.15 -4.65 13.30
CA MET A 134 -12.43 -5.84 12.51
C MET A 134 -11.32 -6.17 11.53
N LYS A 135 -11.12 -7.46 11.33
CA LYS A 135 -10.23 -7.99 10.30
C LYS A 135 -10.99 -9.02 9.47
N LEU A 136 -11.22 -8.71 8.20
CA LEU A 136 -11.83 -9.63 7.25
C LEU A 136 -10.71 -10.31 6.46
N VAL A 137 -10.62 -11.64 6.55
CA VAL A 137 -9.51 -12.41 5.98
C VAL A 137 -10.02 -13.46 5.02
N GLY A 138 -9.72 -13.29 3.74
CA GLY A 138 -9.99 -14.28 2.71
C GLY A 138 -8.92 -15.37 2.62
N ALA A 139 -9.26 -16.49 1.99
CA ALA A 139 -8.33 -17.57 1.66
C ALA A 139 -7.30 -17.17 0.58
N GLY A 140 -7.59 -16.12 -0.19
CA GLY A 140 -6.74 -15.65 -1.29
C GLY A 140 -7.46 -14.63 -2.15
N ARG A 141 -6.73 -13.60 -2.61
CA ARG A 141 -7.29 -12.52 -3.44
C ARG A 141 -8.07 -13.02 -4.66
N ASP A 142 -7.62 -14.12 -5.25
CA ASP A 142 -8.19 -14.67 -6.48
C ASP A 142 -9.22 -15.79 -6.19
N THR A 143 -9.48 -16.12 -4.93
CA THR A 143 -10.35 -17.24 -4.51
C THR A 143 -11.47 -16.85 -3.54
N THR A 144 -11.33 -15.73 -2.82
CA THR A 144 -12.38 -15.16 -1.97
C THR A 144 -12.87 -13.87 -2.61
N ILE A 145 -14.13 -13.85 -3.04
CA ILE A 145 -14.73 -12.74 -3.79
C ILE A 145 -15.98 -12.26 -3.06
N VAL A 146 -16.01 -10.99 -2.66
CA VAL A 146 -17.22 -10.32 -2.15
C VAL A 146 -17.71 -9.36 -3.23
N GLN A 147 -18.99 -9.46 -3.60
CA GLN A 147 -19.52 -8.70 -4.73
C GLN A 147 -20.98 -8.30 -4.61
N GLY A 148 -21.36 -7.24 -5.33
CA GLY A 148 -22.75 -6.88 -5.56
C GLY A 148 -23.41 -7.83 -6.57
N GLY A 149 -24.68 -8.16 -6.33
CA GLY A 149 -25.49 -9.00 -7.21
C GLY A 149 -25.93 -8.31 -8.52
N ALA A 150 -26.77 -9.00 -9.29
CA ALA A 150 -27.35 -8.40 -10.49
C ALA A 150 -28.33 -7.28 -10.10
N GLY A 151 -28.19 -6.10 -10.70
CA GLY A 151 -29.01 -4.93 -10.36
C GLY A 151 -28.62 -4.26 -9.04
N TRP A 152 -27.45 -4.61 -8.48
CA TRP A 152 -26.93 -3.99 -7.26
C TRP A 152 -26.78 -2.48 -7.44
N ASP A 153 -27.32 -1.75 -6.47
CA ASP A 153 -27.34 -0.30 -6.42
C ASP A 153 -26.80 0.23 -5.09
N ASP A 154 -25.89 -0.51 -4.46
CA ASP A 154 -25.18 -0.07 -3.25
C ASP A 154 -23.67 -0.29 -3.33
N ARG A 155 -22.94 0.18 -2.32
CA ARG A 155 -21.55 -0.18 -2.06
C ARG A 155 -21.43 -1.68 -1.73
N ILE A 156 -20.21 -2.17 -1.53
CA ILE A 156 -20.01 -3.49 -0.90
C ILE A 156 -19.82 -3.35 0.60
N PHE A 157 -18.95 -2.43 1.02
CA PHE A 157 -18.67 -2.16 2.42
C PHE A 157 -18.77 -0.68 2.73
N GLN A 158 -19.33 -0.39 3.90
CA GLN A 158 -19.35 0.93 4.51
C GLN A 158 -18.69 0.81 5.88
N VAL A 159 -17.68 1.62 6.15
CA VAL A 159 -16.98 1.63 7.43
C VAL A 159 -17.35 2.90 8.17
N TYR A 160 -17.93 2.72 9.36
CA TYR A 160 -18.29 3.78 10.27
C TYR A 160 -17.30 3.91 11.42
N TYR A 161 -16.79 5.12 11.60
CA TYR A 161 -16.04 5.48 12.80
C TYR A 161 -16.78 6.59 13.58
N GLN A 162 -17.77 6.16 14.37
CA GLN A 162 -18.49 7.01 15.32
C GLN A 162 -18.34 6.53 16.78
N VAL A 163 -17.55 5.48 17.00
CA VAL A 163 -17.46 4.77 18.29
C VAL A 163 -16.30 5.27 19.14
N ALA A 164 -16.57 5.51 20.43
CA ALA A 164 -15.54 5.69 21.44
C ALA A 164 -14.74 4.40 21.56
N GLY A 165 -13.45 4.42 21.18
CA GLY A 165 -12.59 3.22 21.14
C GLY A 165 -11.76 3.03 19.87
N GLY A 166 -11.97 3.88 18.86
CA GLY A 166 -11.28 3.83 17.57
C GLY A 166 -11.98 2.92 16.56
N THR A 167 -11.53 2.93 15.31
CA THR A 167 -12.04 2.03 14.27
C THR A 167 -10.86 1.54 13.44
N ASP A 168 -10.57 0.25 13.53
CA ASP A 168 -9.47 -0.38 12.82
C ASP A 168 -10.05 -1.49 11.94
N VAL A 169 -10.12 -1.25 10.63
CA VAL A 169 -10.64 -2.23 9.69
C VAL A 169 -9.55 -2.67 8.74
N THR A 170 -9.30 -3.97 8.72
CA THR A 170 -8.33 -4.59 7.82
C THR A 170 -9.01 -5.58 6.89
N PHE A 171 -8.80 -5.43 5.59
CA PHE A 171 -9.19 -6.41 4.58
C PHE A 171 -7.93 -7.10 4.07
N GLU A 172 -7.91 -8.43 4.14
CA GLU A 172 -6.79 -9.24 3.65
C GLU A 172 -7.25 -10.30 2.63
N LYS A 173 -6.48 -10.45 1.54
CA LYS A 173 -6.56 -11.62 0.66
C LYS A 173 -7.96 -11.89 0.07
N MET A 174 -8.58 -10.86 -0.49
CA MET A 174 -9.88 -10.99 -1.15
C MET A 174 -10.02 -10.05 -2.35
N THR A 175 -11.01 -10.33 -3.18
CA THR A 175 -11.52 -9.39 -4.18
C THR A 175 -12.81 -8.76 -3.68
N ILE A 176 -12.95 -7.45 -3.83
CA ILE A 176 -14.15 -6.66 -3.58
C ILE A 176 -14.55 -6.02 -4.91
N GLN A 177 -15.73 -6.37 -5.41
CA GLN A 177 -16.10 -6.01 -6.78
C GLN A 177 -17.57 -5.72 -7.02
N ASN A 178 -17.84 -5.08 -8.16
CA ASN A 178 -19.19 -4.83 -8.67
C ASN A 178 -20.10 -4.07 -7.68
N GLY A 179 -19.52 -3.33 -6.73
CA GLY A 179 -20.27 -2.37 -5.95
C GLY A 179 -20.59 -1.15 -6.81
N GLN A 180 -21.82 -0.66 -6.73
CA GLN A 180 -22.29 0.47 -7.50
C GLN A 180 -23.20 1.31 -6.64
N THR A 181 -22.70 2.46 -6.17
CA THR A 181 -23.48 3.29 -5.26
C THR A 181 -24.75 3.85 -5.91
N PRO A 182 -25.77 4.21 -5.11
CA PRO A 182 -26.81 5.11 -5.58
C PRO A 182 -26.23 6.43 -6.07
N ASN A 183 -27.06 7.22 -6.75
CA ASN A 183 -26.67 8.56 -7.20
C ASN A 183 -26.26 9.43 -6.00
N ASN A 184 -25.11 10.08 -6.14
CA ASN A 184 -24.53 11.03 -5.18
C ASN A 184 -23.98 10.39 -3.90
N GLU A 185 -23.58 9.13 -3.97
CA GLU A 185 -22.88 8.44 -2.89
C GLU A 185 -21.41 8.16 -3.27
N ASN A 186 -20.60 7.75 -2.30
CA ASN A 186 -19.15 7.58 -2.45
C ASN A 186 -18.74 6.13 -2.18
N GLY A 187 -17.56 5.72 -2.65
CA GLY A 187 -16.94 4.46 -2.24
C GLY A 187 -17.60 3.21 -2.79
N GLY A 188 -17.68 3.08 -4.12
CA GLY A 188 -18.39 1.97 -4.78
C GLY A 188 -18.02 0.58 -4.24
N GLY A 189 -16.73 0.32 -4.01
CA GLY A 189 -16.31 -0.90 -3.32
C GLY A 189 -16.39 -0.73 -1.82
N ILE A 190 -15.60 0.22 -1.30
CA ILE A 190 -15.52 0.55 0.11
C ILE A 190 -15.73 2.05 0.29
N HIS A 191 -16.59 2.44 1.21
CA HIS A 191 -16.65 3.81 1.70
C HIS A 191 -16.28 3.86 3.17
N VAL A 192 -15.47 4.85 3.56
CA VAL A 192 -15.11 5.09 4.96
C VAL A 192 -15.63 6.46 5.34
N PHE A 193 -16.54 6.48 6.32
CA PHE A 193 -17.24 7.67 6.77
C PHE A 193 -17.25 7.78 8.29
N GLY A 194 -17.07 8.99 8.80
CA GLY A 194 -17.14 9.27 10.23
C GLY A 194 -17.06 10.77 10.52
N THR A 195 -17.44 11.15 11.74
CA THR A 195 -17.71 12.55 12.13
C THR A 195 -16.80 13.06 13.25
N SER A 196 -15.86 12.25 13.76
CA SER A 196 -14.97 12.59 14.88
C SER A 196 -13.49 12.19 14.62
N ASN A 197 -12.60 12.54 15.54
CA ASN A 197 -11.13 12.61 15.39
C ASN A 197 -10.51 11.52 14.49
N PRO A 198 -10.01 11.87 13.29
CA PRO A 198 -9.57 10.89 12.30
C PRO A 198 -8.21 10.24 12.58
N ASP A 199 -7.51 10.72 13.61
CA ASP A 199 -6.20 10.19 13.99
C ASP A 199 -6.27 8.77 14.60
N ASP A 200 -7.46 8.32 15.04
CA ASP A 200 -7.67 7.01 15.70
C ASP A 200 -8.33 5.97 14.77
N VAL A 201 -8.23 6.15 13.45
CA VAL A 201 -8.84 5.26 12.46
C VAL A 201 -7.80 4.76 11.47
N LEU A 202 -7.61 3.44 11.46
CA LEU A 202 -6.71 2.76 10.54
C LEU A 202 -7.50 1.87 9.60
N ILE A 203 -7.34 2.12 8.30
CA ILE A 203 -7.86 1.25 7.25
C ILE A 203 -6.67 0.59 6.55
N ASN A 204 -6.67 -0.75 6.50
CA ASN A 204 -5.61 -1.50 5.85
C ASN A 204 -6.17 -2.39 4.74
N LEU A 205 -5.61 -2.27 3.55
CA LEU A 205 -5.83 -3.18 2.43
C LEU A 205 -4.54 -3.95 2.17
N LYS A 206 -4.56 -5.27 2.33
CA LYS A 206 -3.39 -6.12 2.12
C LYS A 206 -3.71 -7.30 1.21
N GLU A 207 -3.02 -7.41 0.09
CA GLU A 207 -3.29 -8.45 -0.91
C GLU A 207 -4.77 -8.42 -1.37
N VAL A 208 -5.36 -7.23 -1.48
CA VAL A 208 -6.75 -7.05 -1.89
C VAL A 208 -6.83 -6.68 -3.36
N ARG A 209 -7.91 -7.08 -4.03
CA ARG A 209 -8.32 -6.52 -5.31
C ARG A 209 -9.59 -5.70 -5.14
N LEU A 210 -9.54 -4.40 -5.45
CA LEU A 210 -10.75 -3.60 -5.66
C LEU A 210 -10.99 -3.51 -7.16
N GLN A 211 -12.08 -4.10 -7.67
CA GLN A 211 -12.34 -4.08 -9.12
C GLN A 211 -13.77 -3.81 -9.55
N ASN A 212 -13.92 -3.14 -10.70
CA ASN A 212 -15.21 -2.89 -11.34
C ASN A 212 -16.22 -2.21 -10.39
N ASN A 213 -15.73 -1.45 -9.42
CA ASN A 213 -16.61 -0.71 -8.52
C ASN A 213 -16.87 0.68 -9.07
N ARG A 214 -18.08 1.20 -8.82
CA ARG A 214 -18.54 2.47 -9.35
C ARG A 214 -19.15 3.34 -8.26
N ALA A 215 -18.65 4.56 -8.11
CA ALA A 215 -19.32 5.62 -7.35
C ALA A 215 -20.03 6.55 -8.34
N ILE A 216 -21.36 6.62 -8.27
CA ILE A 216 -22.16 7.45 -9.16
C ILE A 216 -22.38 8.83 -8.51
N GLY A 217 -22.09 9.90 -9.23
CA GLY A 217 -22.37 11.25 -8.75
C GLY A 217 -22.59 12.23 -9.90
N ASP A 218 -23.71 12.94 -9.85
CA ASP A 218 -24.04 14.00 -10.80
C ASP A 218 -23.47 15.36 -10.37
N ASP A 219 -23.09 15.50 -9.08
CA ASP A 219 -22.57 16.74 -8.47
C ASP A 219 -21.03 16.72 -8.30
N PRO A 220 -20.31 17.85 -8.54
CA PRO A 220 -19.02 18.21 -7.93
C PRO A 220 -18.60 17.49 -6.66
N SER A 221 -19.42 17.47 -5.62
CA SER A 221 -19.06 17.00 -4.28
C SER A 221 -19.27 15.50 -4.04
N ASN A 222 -19.97 14.79 -4.94
CA ASN A 222 -20.40 13.41 -4.72
C ASN A 222 -19.87 12.46 -5.82
N GLY A 223 -20.03 11.15 -5.64
CA GLY A 223 -19.54 10.16 -6.61
C GLY A 223 -18.02 10.04 -6.57
N THR A 224 -17.43 9.99 -5.37
CA THR A 224 -15.98 9.91 -5.19
C THR A 224 -15.54 8.52 -4.75
N GLY A 225 -14.34 8.10 -5.17
CA GLY A 225 -13.76 6.83 -4.73
C GLY A 225 -14.45 5.62 -5.35
N GLY A 226 -14.17 5.30 -6.62
CA GLY A 226 -14.86 4.20 -7.29
C GLY A 226 -14.57 2.87 -6.61
N GLY A 227 -13.28 2.58 -6.39
CA GLY A 227 -12.85 1.44 -5.59
C GLY A 227 -12.99 1.72 -4.10
N LEU A 228 -12.42 2.84 -3.65
CA LEU A 228 -12.42 3.25 -2.26
C LEU A 228 -12.60 4.77 -2.13
N GLY A 229 -13.56 5.18 -1.32
CA GLY A 229 -13.82 6.58 -0.96
C GLY A 229 -13.60 6.84 0.53
N ILE A 230 -12.79 7.84 0.85
CA ILE A 230 -12.51 8.28 2.22
C ILE A 230 -12.58 9.81 2.28
N THR A 231 -13.50 10.36 3.07
CA THR A 231 -13.79 11.79 3.07
C THR A 231 -13.18 12.58 4.24
N ASN A 232 -12.84 11.93 5.36
CA ASN A 232 -12.54 12.62 6.62
C ASN A 232 -11.24 12.16 7.32
N ALA A 233 -10.15 11.96 6.56
CA ALA A 233 -8.76 11.85 7.06
C ALA A 233 -8.20 10.62 7.82
N PRO A 234 -8.80 9.42 7.88
CA PRO A 234 -8.07 8.26 8.39
C PRO A 234 -6.83 7.98 7.52
N THR A 235 -5.79 7.46 8.14
CA THR A 235 -4.62 6.97 7.37
C THR A 235 -5.01 5.65 6.73
N ILE A 236 -4.91 5.55 5.40
CA ILE A 236 -4.98 4.25 4.73
C ILE A 236 -3.60 3.71 4.41
N THR A 237 -3.42 2.41 4.65
CA THR A 237 -2.33 1.62 4.07
C THR A 237 -2.87 0.72 2.97
N ILE A 238 -2.32 0.84 1.76
CA ILE A 238 -2.58 -0.07 0.63
C ILE A 238 -1.29 -0.80 0.31
N LEU A 239 -1.29 -2.11 0.54
CA LEU A 239 -0.11 -2.95 0.44
C LEU A 239 -0.39 -4.17 -0.44
N ASP A 240 0.53 -4.47 -1.37
CA ASP A 240 0.47 -5.69 -2.19
C ASP A 240 -0.87 -5.86 -2.95
N SER A 241 -1.53 -4.75 -3.28
CA SER A 241 -2.93 -4.73 -3.71
C SER A 241 -3.10 -4.29 -5.16
N LEU A 242 -4.23 -4.64 -5.76
CA LEU A 242 -4.59 -4.36 -7.14
C LEU A 242 -5.90 -3.57 -7.21
N ILE A 243 -5.81 -2.30 -7.58
CA ILE A 243 -6.95 -1.40 -7.74
C ILE A 243 -7.21 -1.24 -9.22
N GLN A 244 -8.25 -1.88 -9.76
CA GLN A 244 -8.45 -1.93 -11.20
C GLN A 244 -9.86 -1.68 -11.70
N ASN A 245 -9.99 -1.03 -12.86
CA ASN A 245 -11.26 -0.84 -13.57
C ASN A 245 -12.37 -0.21 -12.70
N ASN A 246 -11.99 0.56 -11.68
CA ASN A 246 -12.96 1.26 -10.87
C ASN A 246 -13.27 2.62 -11.50
N SER A 247 -14.49 3.10 -11.31
CA SER A 247 -14.95 4.35 -11.91
C SER A 247 -15.62 5.25 -10.88
N ALA A 248 -15.31 6.53 -10.95
CA ALA A 248 -15.94 7.56 -10.13
C ALA A 248 -15.83 8.89 -10.83
N ARG A 249 -16.52 9.90 -10.31
CA ARG A 249 -16.35 11.26 -10.79
C ARG A 249 -15.01 11.86 -10.34
N ARG A 250 -14.55 11.52 -9.13
CA ARG A 250 -13.22 11.83 -8.59
C ARG A 250 -12.64 10.62 -7.86
N GLY A 251 -11.35 10.35 -8.01
CA GLY A 251 -10.73 9.20 -7.35
C GLY A 251 -11.26 7.88 -7.90
N GLY A 252 -11.06 7.62 -9.20
CA GLY A 252 -11.61 6.43 -9.87
C GLY A 252 -11.23 5.15 -9.15
N GLY A 253 -9.93 4.98 -8.90
CA GLY A 253 -9.42 3.97 -7.99
C GLY A 253 -9.70 4.34 -6.53
N VAL A 254 -9.03 5.39 -6.05
CA VAL A 254 -9.08 5.80 -4.64
C VAL A 254 -9.29 7.31 -4.52
N PHE A 255 -10.19 7.70 -3.63
CA PHE A 255 -10.33 9.06 -3.11
C PHE A 255 -10.00 9.05 -1.62
N VAL A 256 -9.05 9.86 -1.17
CA VAL A 256 -8.54 9.80 0.20
C VAL A 256 -7.93 11.11 0.65
N ALA A 257 -7.82 11.36 1.95
CA ALA A 257 -7.04 12.48 2.47
C ALA A 257 -5.55 12.14 2.62
N LYS A 258 -5.23 11.00 3.25
CA LYS A 258 -3.87 10.55 3.57
C LYS A 258 -3.68 9.09 3.16
N ALA A 259 -2.59 8.78 2.46
CA ALA A 259 -2.35 7.42 1.98
C ALA A 259 -0.88 7.00 2.04
N GLU A 260 -0.65 5.77 2.47
CA GLU A 260 0.59 5.03 2.27
C GLU A 260 0.33 3.85 1.33
N ILE A 261 0.87 3.95 0.11
CA ILE A 261 0.66 2.99 -0.97
C ILE A 261 2.00 2.35 -1.29
N LYS A 262 2.10 1.03 -1.10
CA LYS A 262 3.32 0.26 -1.29
C LYS A 262 3.05 -1.00 -2.09
N ARG A 263 3.97 -1.33 -2.99
CA ARG A 263 3.97 -2.60 -3.74
C ARG A 263 2.63 -2.94 -4.41
N SER A 264 1.94 -1.91 -4.88
CA SER A 264 0.56 -2.03 -5.36
C SER A 264 0.45 -1.66 -6.84
N VAL A 265 -0.74 -1.85 -7.40
CA VAL A 265 -1.04 -1.54 -8.80
C VAL A 265 -2.35 -0.79 -8.93
N PHE A 266 -2.34 0.28 -9.72
CA PHE A 266 -3.52 1.03 -10.12
C PHE A 266 -3.64 0.96 -11.63
N THR A 267 -4.67 0.32 -12.17
CA THR A 267 -4.82 0.15 -13.62
C THR A 267 -6.24 0.19 -14.14
N GLY A 268 -6.45 0.78 -15.32
CA GLY A 268 -7.78 0.83 -15.94
C GLY A 268 -8.81 1.65 -15.16
N ASN A 269 -8.42 2.35 -14.10
CA ASN A 269 -9.35 3.16 -13.32
C ASN A 269 -9.70 4.44 -14.08
N GLN A 270 -10.93 4.90 -13.87
CA GLN A 270 -11.54 5.99 -14.63
C GLN A 270 -12.12 7.05 -13.71
N ALA A 271 -11.69 8.29 -13.88
CA ALA A 271 -12.36 9.44 -13.29
C ALA A 271 -12.05 10.71 -14.07
N ASN A 272 -12.75 11.79 -13.75
CA ASN A 272 -12.36 13.10 -14.25
C ASN A 272 -11.06 13.49 -13.55
N ALA A 273 -11.12 13.70 -12.23
CA ALA A 273 -9.95 14.05 -11.45
C ALA A 273 -9.45 12.85 -10.62
N GLY A 274 -8.16 12.57 -10.68
CA GLY A 274 -7.54 11.48 -9.93
C GLY A 274 -8.05 10.10 -10.36
N SER A 275 -7.87 9.72 -11.63
CA SER A 275 -8.35 8.43 -12.13
C SER A 275 -7.78 7.25 -11.36
N ALA A 276 -6.48 7.27 -11.05
CA ALA A 276 -5.88 6.32 -10.11
C ALA A 276 -6.13 6.75 -8.66
N LEU A 277 -5.78 7.99 -8.33
CA LEU A 277 -5.76 8.47 -6.95
C LEU A 277 -6.11 9.96 -6.87
N TYR A 278 -7.00 10.31 -5.94
CA TYR A 278 -7.35 11.68 -5.59
C TYR A 278 -7.05 11.91 -4.09
N ILE A 279 -6.24 12.92 -3.77
CA ILE A 279 -5.74 13.22 -2.43
C ILE A 279 -6.29 14.57 -1.93
N VAL A 280 -6.98 14.61 -0.79
CA VAL A 280 -7.57 15.82 -0.19
C VAL A 280 -6.90 16.29 1.11
N GLN A 281 -7.32 17.48 1.58
CA GLN A 281 -7.14 17.95 2.97
C GLN A 281 -5.69 18.14 3.44
N ASN A 282 -4.77 18.52 2.53
CA ASN A 282 -3.39 18.89 2.89
C ASN A 282 -2.57 17.81 3.60
N GLN A 283 -2.95 16.52 3.53
CA GLN A 283 -2.19 15.45 4.18
C GLN A 283 -1.16 14.79 3.24
N PRO A 284 0.03 14.41 3.74
CA PRO A 284 1.05 13.80 2.91
C PRO A 284 0.62 12.42 2.40
N ALA A 285 1.10 12.06 1.21
CA ALA A 285 0.94 10.72 0.66
C ALA A 285 2.30 10.14 0.23
N LEU A 286 2.49 8.85 0.48
CA LEU A 286 3.64 8.07 0.02
C LEU A 286 3.19 7.03 -0.98
N ILE A 287 3.81 7.03 -2.16
CA ILE A 287 3.65 6.02 -3.18
C ILE A 287 5.03 5.41 -3.43
N GLU A 288 5.20 4.14 -3.10
CA GLU A 288 6.49 3.44 -3.24
C GLU A 288 6.31 2.09 -3.94
N ASN A 289 7.25 1.74 -4.82
CA ASN A 289 7.26 0.43 -5.49
C ASN A 289 5.93 0.11 -6.16
N THR A 290 5.27 1.10 -6.75
CA THR A 290 3.90 0.97 -7.23
C THR A 290 3.84 1.20 -8.73
N THR A 291 3.04 0.40 -9.43
CA THR A 291 2.76 0.60 -10.86
C THR A 291 1.41 1.32 -11.02
N ILE A 292 1.40 2.46 -11.71
CA ILE A 292 0.20 3.22 -12.04
C ILE A 292 0.12 3.30 -13.56
N SER A 293 -0.74 2.49 -14.18
CA SER A 293 -0.72 2.33 -15.64
C SER A 293 -2.08 2.13 -16.27
N GLY A 294 -2.31 2.79 -17.41
CA GLY A 294 -3.57 2.66 -18.15
C GLY A 294 -4.79 3.23 -17.44
N ASN A 295 -4.61 4.17 -16.49
CA ASN A 295 -5.72 4.90 -15.88
C ASN A 295 -6.09 6.09 -16.77
N GLY A 296 -7.36 6.48 -16.78
CA GLY A 296 -7.82 7.51 -17.70
C GLY A 296 -9.20 8.07 -17.38
N ILE A 297 -9.89 8.52 -18.42
CA ILE A 297 -11.14 9.28 -18.30
C ILE A 297 -12.34 8.33 -18.24
N GLY A 298 -13.28 8.63 -17.35
CA GLY A 298 -14.64 8.09 -17.39
C GLY A 298 -15.53 8.88 -18.35
N SER A 299 -16.44 8.21 -19.04
CA SER A 299 -17.29 8.76 -20.11
C SER A 299 -18.23 9.91 -19.71
N ASP A 300 -18.38 10.18 -18.41
CA ASP A 300 -19.62 10.78 -17.91
C ASP A 300 -19.55 12.31 -17.72
N TYR A 301 -18.37 12.97 -17.70
CA TYR A 301 -18.30 14.41 -17.35
C TYR A 301 -17.05 15.18 -17.90
N SER A 302 -17.05 16.51 -17.67
CA SER A 302 -16.12 17.54 -18.19
C SER A 302 -14.60 17.33 -17.90
N PRO A 303 -13.67 17.78 -18.77
CA PRO A 303 -12.32 17.21 -18.92
C PRO A 303 -11.23 17.78 -18.00
N GLN A 304 -11.44 17.82 -16.68
CA GLN A 304 -10.34 18.11 -15.73
C GLN A 304 -9.62 16.80 -15.42
N ASN A 305 -8.52 16.50 -16.13
CA ASN A 305 -8.01 15.12 -16.28
C ASN A 305 -6.66 14.89 -15.60
N TYR A 306 -6.66 14.13 -14.51
CA TYR A 306 -5.46 13.91 -13.71
C TYR A 306 -5.37 12.45 -13.26
N VAL A 307 -4.21 11.82 -13.44
CA VAL A 307 -4.02 10.41 -13.03
C VAL A 307 -3.94 10.29 -11.52
N ILE A 308 -3.04 11.09 -10.95
CA ILE A 308 -2.94 11.34 -9.53
C ILE A 308 -3.26 12.81 -9.38
N TYR A 309 -4.24 13.13 -8.55
CA TYR A 309 -4.64 14.50 -8.26
C TYR A 309 -4.52 14.78 -6.77
N SER A 310 -4.16 16.01 -6.42
CA SER A 310 -4.19 16.45 -5.03
C SER A 310 -4.68 17.89 -4.90
N ASP A 311 -5.63 18.12 -4.01
CA ASP A 311 -6.10 19.48 -3.64
C ASP A 311 -5.01 20.26 -2.89
N PHE A 312 -5.19 21.58 -2.75
CA PHE A 312 -4.19 22.52 -2.26
C PHE A 312 -3.35 21.98 -1.09
N GLY A 313 -2.01 22.00 -1.23
CA GLY A 313 -0.97 22.03 -0.18
C GLY A 313 -0.27 20.75 0.36
N PRO A 314 -0.66 19.48 0.11
CA PRO A 314 0.08 18.33 0.61
C PRO A 314 1.37 18.04 -0.18
N THR A 315 2.28 17.31 0.47
CA THR A 315 3.45 16.71 -0.21
C THR A 315 3.13 15.28 -0.61
N VAL A 316 3.20 14.98 -1.91
CA VAL A 316 3.10 13.62 -2.43
C VAL A 316 4.50 13.14 -2.80
N THR A 317 4.98 12.13 -2.08
CA THR A 317 6.27 11.49 -2.38
C THR A 317 6.03 10.24 -3.20
N ILE A 318 6.60 10.21 -4.41
CA ILE A 318 6.54 9.05 -5.29
C ILE A 318 7.96 8.56 -5.53
N ARG A 319 8.27 7.36 -5.02
CA ARG A 319 9.61 6.78 -5.14
C ARG A 319 9.60 5.38 -5.72
N TYR A 320 10.59 5.08 -6.54
CA TYR A 320 10.79 3.75 -7.16
C TYR A 320 9.49 3.19 -7.72
N SER A 321 8.73 4.00 -8.44
CA SER A 321 7.42 3.65 -8.97
C SER A 321 7.39 3.83 -10.49
N THR A 322 6.48 3.15 -11.17
CA THR A 322 6.32 3.24 -12.62
C THR A 322 4.96 3.85 -12.92
N ILE A 323 4.97 5.04 -13.54
CA ILE A 323 3.75 5.71 -13.99
C ILE A 323 3.80 5.72 -15.51
N ALA A 324 2.96 4.93 -16.17
CA ALA A 324 3.08 4.70 -17.59
C ALA A 324 1.74 4.56 -18.32
N SER A 325 1.69 4.96 -19.59
CA SER A 325 0.53 4.71 -20.46
C SER A 325 -0.81 5.19 -19.89
N ASN A 326 -0.80 6.19 -19.01
CA ASN A 326 -2.03 6.76 -18.49
C ASN A 326 -2.56 7.80 -19.49
N ASN A 327 -3.84 7.70 -19.83
CA ASN A 327 -4.45 8.48 -20.90
C ASN A 327 -5.36 9.57 -20.35
N THR A 328 -5.00 10.82 -20.61
CA THR A 328 -5.75 12.02 -20.24
C THR A 328 -6.15 12.75 -21.53
N ALA A 329 -7.36 13.31 -21.59
CA ALA A 329 -7.84 13.98 -22.80
C ALA A 329 -7.12 15.32 -23.02
N SER A 330 -6.68 15.46 -24.26
CA SER A 330 -6.27 16.60 -25.10
C SER A 330 -5.51 17.81 -24.53
N ASN A 331 -5.40 18.10 -23.24
CA ASN A 331 -4.66 19.28 -22.76
C ASN A 331 -4.00 19.16 -21.38
N PHE A 332 -4.18 18.05 -20.65
CA PHE A 332 -3.62 17.90 -19.30
C PHE A 332 -2.72 16.66 -19.28
N GLY A 333 -1.43 16.84 -19.00
CA GLY A 333 -0.42 15.77 -19.05
C GLY A 333 -0.37 14.91 -17.77
N GLY A 334 0.37 13.79 -17.85
CA GLY A 334 0.66 12.80 -16.80
C GLY A 334 0.13 12.99 -15.37
N VAL A 335 1.04 12.96 -14.39
CA VAL A 335 0.73 13.23 -12.98
C VAL A 335 0.44 14.72 -12.87
N TYR A 336 -0.73 15.13 -12.39
CA TYR A 336 -1.00 16.54 -12.13
C TYR A 336 -1.36 16.68 -10.67
N LEU A 337 -0.48 17.29 -9.90
CA LEU A 337 -0.81 17.67 -8.54
C LEU A 337 -1.23 19.13 -8.58
N GLY A 338 -2.34 19.45 -7.89
CA GLY A 338 -2.77 20.83 -7.65
C GLY A 338 -1.72 21.59 -6.84
N THR A 339 -2.05 22.61 -6.05
CA THR A 339 -1.05 23.53 -5.46
C THR A 339 -0.12 22.93 -4.37
N GLY A 340 0.04 21.59 -4.28
CA GLY A 340 0.96 20.87 -3.39
C GLY A 340 2.25 20.36 -4.07
N GLN A 341 3.28 20.00 -3.29
CA GLN A 341 4.60 19.60 -3.80
C GLN A 341 4.62 18.12 -4.23
N ILE A 342 5.21 17.84 -5.40
CA ILE A 342 5.56 16.47 -5.82
C ILE A 342 7.02 16.22 -5.52
N ILE A 343 7.35 15.12 -4.85
CA ILE A 343 8.73 14.67 -4.70
C ILE A 343 8.88 13.36 -5.46
N LEU A 344 9.78 13.33 -6.46
CA LEU A 344 10.07 12.14 -7.25
C LEU A 344 11.47 11.61 -6.95
N GLN A 345 11.60 10.31 -6.75
CA GLN A 345 12.91 9.65 -6.61
C GLN A 345 12.91 8.28 -7.29
N GLY A 346 13.87 8.01 -8.17
CA GLY A 346 13.97 6.67 -8.76
C GLY A 346 12.74 6.25 -9.59
N THR A 347 11.88 7.19 -9.99
CA THR A 347 10.57 6.92 -10.59
C THR A 347 10.63 6.99 -12.11
N ILE A 348 9.91 6.10 -12.80
CA ILE A 348 9.77 6.10 -14.26
C ILE A 348 8.46 6.77 -14.65
N LEU A 349 8.53 7.74 -15.56
CA LEU A 349 7.41 8.37 -16.25
C LEU A 349 7.50 7.99 -17.74
N SER A 350 6.59 7.15 -18.25
CA SER A 350 6.70 6.62 -19.61
C SER A 350 5.39 6.62 -20.40
N GLY A 351 5.35 7.36 -21.52
CA GLY A 351 4.21 7.36 -22.43
C GLY A 351 2.90 7.79 -21.79
N ASN A 352 2.93 8.74 -20.85
CA ASN A 352 1.71 9.31 -20.27
C ASN A 352 1.19 10.48 -21.13
N ALA A 353 -0.13 10.64 -21.19
CA ALA A 353 -0.86 11.65 -21.94
C ALA A 353 -0.48 11.74 -23.44
N ILE A 354 -1.28 12.47 -24.23
CA ILE A 354 -0.92 12.76 -25.62
C ILE A 354 0.25 13.76 -25.60
N ASN A 355 1.47 13.23 -25.73
CA ASN A 355 2.75 13.94 -25.95
C ASN A 355 3.45 14.56 -24.72
N SER A 356 3.12 14.20 -23.48
CA SER A 356 3.86 14.73 -22.32
C SER A 356 3.70 13.95 -21.00
N ASN A 357 4.82 13.47 -20.46
CA ASN A 357 4.93 12.93 -19.10
C ASN A 357 4.77 13.98 -18.01
N CYS A 358 5.15 15.23 -18.30
CA CYS A 358 5.17 16.35 -17.38
C CYS A 358 4.55 17.58 -18.07
N ALA A 359 3.27 17.87 -17.83
CA ALA A 359 2.62 19.08 -18.34
C ALA A 359 1.81 19.81 -17.27
N ASN A 360 1.69 21.13 -17.45
CA ASN A 360 0.74 21.99 -16.73
C ASN A 360 0.79 21.89 -15.21
N PHE A 361 1.97 21.74 -14.60
CA PHE A 361 2.04 21.81 -13.14
C PHE A 361 1.80 23.24 -12.66
N SER A 362 0.72 23.46 -11.91
CA SER A 362 0.59 24.64 -11.05
C SER A 362 1.56 24.60 -9.86
N SER A 363 2.25 23.47 -9.66
CA SER A 363 3.11 23.20 -8.51
C SER A 363 4.51 22.70 -8.88
N PRO A 364 5.53 22.96 -8.03
CA PRO A 364 6.87 22.46 -8.31
C PRO A 364 6.95 20.93 -8.11
N ILE A 365 7.32 20.20 -9.16
CA ILE A 365 7.96 18.89 -9.00
C ILE A 365 9.38 19.13 -8.48
N THR A 366 9.74 18.41 -7.43
CA THR A 366 11.10 18.31 -6.90
C THR A 366 11.66 16.93 -7.21
N SER A 367 12.77 16.88 -7.94
CA SER A 367 13.50 15.64 -8.17
C SER A 367 14.54 15.42 -7.05
N ASN A 368 14.45 14.27 -6.39
CA ASN A 368 15.50 13.72 -5.53
C ASN A 368 16.46 12.79 -6.31
N GLY A 369 16.43 12.87 -7.64
CA GLY A 369 17.33 12.17 -8.54
C GLY A 369 16.86 10.77 -8.93
N TYR A 370 17.60 10.20 -9.89
CA TYR A 370 17.38 8.88 -10.46
C TYR A 370 16.02 8.71 -11.13
N ASN A 371 15.30 9.78 -11.47
CA ASN A 371 14.07 9.67 -12.22
C ASN A 371 14.36 9.44 -13.71
N LEU A 372 13.39 8.88 -14.43
CA LEU A 372 13.48 8.68 -15.88
C LEU A 372 12.18 9.11 -16.54
N SER A 373 12.25 10.07 -17.46
CA SER A 373 11.16 10.44 -18.36
C SER A 373 11.44 9.96 -19.79
N SER A 374 10.46 9.29 -20.39
CA SER A 374 10.53 8.86 -21.79
C SER A 374 10.53 9.99 -22.83
N ASP A 375 10.22 11.22 -22.40
CA ASP A 375 10.22 12.42 -23.23
C ASP A 375 10.94 13.58 -22.52
N SER A 376 11.08 14.72 -23.20
CA SER A 376 11.75 15.91 -22.69
C SER A 376 10.85 16.84 -21.89
N SER A 377 9.58 16.49 -21.68
CA SER A 377 8.61 17.38 -21.03
C SER A 377 8.98 17.68 -19.57
N CYS A 378 9.71 16.76 -18.94
CA CYS A 378 10.13 16.86 -17.55
C CYS A 378 11.44 17.61 -17.33
N ASN A 379 12.11 18.12 -18.38
CA ASN A 379 13.47 18.71 -18.30
C ASN A 379 13.64 19.78 -17.22
N THR A 380 12.63 20.63 -17.01
CA THR A 380 12.67 21.71 -16.02
C THR A 380 12.65 21.20 -14.58
N TYR A 381 12.07 20.01 -14.37
CA TYR A 381 11.78 19.47 -13.05
C TYR A 381 12.72 18.33 -12.64
N LEU A 382 13.05 17.46 -13.59
CA LEU A 382 14.01 16.37 -13.43
C LEU A 382 15.41 16.89 -13.79
N ASN A 383 15.95 17.67 -12.89
CA ASN A 383 17.15 18.49 -13.09
C ASN A 383 18.38 18.00 -12.31
N GLN A 384 18.30 16.84 -11.66
CA GLN A 384 19.44 16.24 -10.98
C GLN A 384 20.32 15.51 -12.00
N SER A 385 21.63 15.43 -11.72
CA SER A 385 22.59 14.77 -12.64
C SER A 385 22.32 13.28 -12.86
N SER A 386 21.58 12.64 -11.95
CA SER A 386 21.16 11.24 -12.04
C SER A 386 19.82 11.04 -12.74
N ASP A 387 19.12 12.11 -13.12
CA ASP A 387 17.87 12.03 -13.88
C ASP A 387 18.14 11.79 -15.37
N LEU A 388 17.25 11.04 -16.02
CA LEU A 388 17.25 10.85 -17.47
C LEU A 388 15.97 11.44 -18.06
N ASN A 389 16.09 12.40 -18.96
CA ASN A 389 14.95 12.92 -19.73
C ASN A 389 15.08 12.50 -21.20
N GLY A 390 13.96 12.47 -21.92
CA GLY A 390 13.94 12.10 -23.34
C GLY A 390 14.50 10.71 -23.63
N THR A 391 14.43 9.80 -22.65
CA THR A 391 15.09 8.49 -22.71
C THR A 391 14.05 7.39 -22.58
N ASP A 392 13.88 6.55 -23.61
CA ASP A 392 12.99 5.38 -23.53
C ASP A 392 13.44 4.42 -22.42
N ALA A 393 12.54 4.12 -21.49
CA ALA A 393 12.78 3.18 -20.41
C ALA A 393 12.91 1.72 -20.89
N LEU A 394 12.55 1.41 -22.14
CA LEU A 394 12.53 0.06 -22.71
C LEU A 394 11.73 -0.90 -21.83
N LEU A 395 10.49 -0.56 -21.50
CA LEU A 395 9.61 -1.41 -20.71
C LEU A 395 8.87 -2.42 -21.59
N ASN A 396 8.58 -3.60 -21.06
CA ASN A 396 7.54 -4.47 -21.62
C ASN A 396 6.14 -3.93 -21.28
N PRO A 397 5.10 -4.29 -22.05
CA PRO A 397 3.71 -3.91 -21.74
C PRO A 397 3.27 -4.31 -20.32
N LEU A 398 2.19 -3.72 -19.82
CA LEU A 398 1.65 -4.13 -18.52
C LEU A 398 1.16 -5.58 -18.60
N GLY A 399 1.56 -6.42 -17.66
CA GLY A 399 1.13 -7.82 -17.62
C GLY A 399 1.58 -8.52 -16.34
N PHE A 400 1.06 -9.74 -16.11
CA PHE A 400 1.35 -10.50 -14.88
C PHE A 400 2.73 -11.17 -14.88
N TYR A 401 3.25 -11.60 -16.03
CA TYR A 401 4.56 -12.27 -16.16
C TYR A 401 4.80 -13.39 -15.12
N GLY A 402 3.77 -14.19 -14.83
CA GLY A 402 3.85 -15.28 -13.85
C GLY A 402 3.83 -14.83 -12.37
N LYS A 403 3.49 -13.56 -12.10
CA LYS A 403 3.31 -12.99 -10.76
C LYS A 403 1.84 -12.69 -10.49
N THR A 404 1.52 -12.37 -9.24
CA THR A 404 0.16 -12.05 -8.79
C THR A 404 -0.23 -10.59 -9.06
N LEU A 405 0.73 -9.69 -9.28
CA LEU A 405 0.47 -8.28 -9.59
C LEU A 405 1.00 -7.92 -10.98
N PRO A 406 0.20 -7.22 -11.82
CA PRO A 406 0.68 -6.79 -13.12
C PRO A 406 1.72 -5.67 -12.98
N HIS A 407 2.72 -5.69 -13.86
CA HIS A 407 3.85 -4.77 -13.82
C HIS A 407 4.46 -4.54 -15.21
N HIS A 408 5.37 -3.59 -15.29
CA HIS A 408 6.15 -3.30 -16.50
C HIS A 408 7.61 -3.73 -16.30
N PRO A 409 8.00 -4.97 -16.63
CA PRO A 409 9.38 -5.41 -16.47
C PRO A 409 10.29 -4.69 -17.49
N PRO A 410 11.46 -4.17 -17.07
CA PRO A 410 12.48 -3.66 -17.97
C PRO A 410 12.91 -4.71 -19.00
N LYS A 411 13.11 -4.31 -20.26
CA LYS A 411 13.71 -5.15 -21.30
C LYS A 411 15.23 -5.24 -21.08
N PRO A 412 15.89 -6.28 -21.63
CA PRO A 412 17.35 -6.33 -21.70
C PRO A 412 17.92 -5.03 -22.29
N GLY A 413 18.92 -4.45 -21.62
CA GLY A 413 19.53 -3.17 -22.02
C GLY A 413 18.76 -1.92 -21.59
N SER A 414 17.69 -2.06 -20.80
CA SER A 414 16.94 -0.91 -20.29
C SER A 414 17.83 0.09 -19.53
N PRO A 415 17.73 1.40 -19.84
CA PRO A 415 18.42 2.45 -19.08
C PRO A 415 17.82 2.67 -17.68
N ALA A 416 16.75 1.97 -17.31
CA ALA A 416 16.19 2.00 -15.96
C ALA A 416 17.11 1.32 -14.93
N VAL A 417 18.02 0.44 -15.35
CA VAL A 417 18.96 -0.22 -14.43
C VAL A 417 20.01 0.78 -13.98
N THR A 418 20.08 1.06 -12.67
CA THR A 418 20.96 2.09 -12.10
C THR A 418 21.64 1.63 -10.81
N SER A 419 22.36 2.54 -10.13
CA SER A 419 22.93 2.31 -8.80
C SER A 419 22.72 3.53 -7.88
N PRO A 420 21.51 3.73 -7.33
CA PRO A 420 21.21 4.79 -6.36
C PRO A 420 21.81 4.58 -4.96
N GLY A 421 22.55 3.49 -4.73
CA GLY A 421 23.23 3.23 -3.47
C GLY A 421 22.26 3.06 -2.30
N SER A 422 22.49 3.78 -1.20
CA SER A 422 21.72 3.67 0.05
C SER A 422 20.29 4.19 -0.01
N SER A 423 19.90 4.88 -1.10
CA SER A 423 18.54 5.38 -1.28
C SER A 423 17.57 4.38 -1.91
N CYS A 424 18.05 3.16 -2.23
CA CYS A 424 17.24 2.10 -2.79
C CYS A 424 16.36 1.41 -1.71
N PRO A 425 15.07 1.18 -1.96
CA PRO A 425 14.23 0.34 -1.11
C PRO A 425 14.78 -1.08 -1.05
N ALA A 426 14.55 -1.81 0.05
CA ALA A 426 15.05 -3.17 0.20
C ALA A 426 14.46 -4.15 -0.82
N GLU A 427 13.20 -3.95 -1.20
CA GLU A 427 12.44 -4.78 -2.11
C GLU A 427 11.72 -3.93 -3.17
N ASP A 428 11.29 -4.58 -4.25
CA ASP A 428 10.47 -3.99 -5.31
C ASP A 428 8.96 -4.27 -5.14
N GLN A 429 8.15 -3.91 -6.14
CA GLN A 429 6.70 -4.15 -6.15
C GLN A 429 6.33 -5.62 -5.93
N LEU A 430 7.19 -6.55 -6.30
CA LEU A 430 6.93 -7.99 -6.29
C LEU A 430 7.55 -8.67 -5.05
N GLY A 431 8.10 -7.89 -4.12
CA GLY A 431 8.88 -8.40 -2.98
C GLY A 431 10.28 -8.90 -3.38
N THR A 432 10.75 -8.56 -4.58
CA THR A 432 12.09 -8.96 -5.06
C THR A 432 13.14 -8.04 -4.44
N VAL A 433 14.19 -8.62 -3.85
CA VAL A 433 15.30 -7.86 -3.28
C VAL A 433 15.96 -6.98 -4.32
N ARG A 434 16.21 -5.71 -3.96
CA ARG A 434 16.94 -4.75 -4.80
C ARG A 434 18.39 -4.62 -4.33
N PRO A 435 19.39 -5.03 -5.15
CA PRO A 435 20.78 -4.81 -4.79
C PRO A 435 21.14 -3.33 -4.89
N ALA A 436 21.74 -2.74 -3.85
CA ALA A 436 22.08 -1.31 -3.82
C ALA A 436 22.96 -0.86 -5.02
N SER A 437 23.81 -1.75 -5.54
CA SER A 437 24.71 -1.51 -6.66
C SER A 437 24.08 -1.64 -8.06
N SER A 438 22.84 -2.13 -8.14
CA SER A 438 22.13 -2.34 -9.42
C SER A 438 20.62 -2.09 -9.30
N CYS A 439 20.24 -1.24 -8.35
CA CYS A 439 18.85 -0.92 -8.08
C CYS A 439 18.20 -0.22 -9.27
N THR A 440 17.12 -0.81 -9.75
CA THR A 440 16.42 -0.36 -10.97
C THR A 440 15.46 0.76 -10.60
N ARG A 441 15.44 1.83 -11.41
CA ARG A 441 14.36 2.83 -11.39
C ARG A 441 13.02 2.13 -11.66
N GLY A 442 11.94 2.71 -11.15
CA GLY A 442 10.60 2.18 -11.35
C GLY A 442 10.20 1.11 -10.34
N ALA A 443 8.97 0.63 -10.48
CA ALA A 443 8.29 -0.23 -9.53
C ALA A 443 8.95 -1.59 -9.32
N VAL A 444 9.58 -2.14 -10.36
CA VAL A 444 10.15 -3.49 -10.36
C VAL A 444 11.65 -3.48 -10.59
N GLN A 445 12.34 -4.38 -9.91
CA GLN A 445 13.75 -4.65 -10.11
C GLN A 445 13.93 -5.38 -11.44
N ASN A 446 14.93 -4.98 -12.22
CA ASN A 446 15.39 -5.77 -13.35
C ASN A 446 16.03 -7.06 -12.82
N ALA A 447 15.25 -8.12 -12.71
CA ALA A 447 15.77 -9.46 -12.61
C ALA A 447 16.15 -9.90 -14.02
N LEU A 448 17.42 -10.29 -14.23
CA LEU A 448 17.79 -11.06 -15.42
C LEU A 448 16.79 -12.22 -15.51
N ALA A 449 15.97 -12.23 -16.57
CA ALA A 449 15.04 -13.31 -16.80
C ALA A 449 15.84 -14.62 -16.77
N LEU A 450 15.59 -15.46 -15.76
CA LEU A 450 15.98 -16.86 -15.83
C LEU A 450 15.20 -17.44 -17.00
N LEU A 451 15.83 -17.47 -18.17
CA LEU A 451 15.34 -18.16 -19.35
C LEU A 451 15.25 -19.65 -18.99
N TYR A 452 14.06 -20.10 -18.62
CA TYR A 452 13.74 -21.53 -18.61
C TYR A 452 13.66 -21.98 -20.07
N LEU A 453 14.82 -22.29 -20.65
CA LEU A 453 14.87 -23.01 -21.91
C LEU A 453 14.36 -24.44 -21.63
N PRO A 454 13.31 -24.92 -22.33
CA PRO A 454 12.91 -26.31 -22.20
C PRO A 454 14.09 -27.19 -22.61
N VAL A 455 14.49 -28.11 -21.72
CA VAL A 455 15.47 -29.14 -22.04
C VAL A 455 14.80 -30.08 -23.03
N VAL A 456 15.12 -29.93 -24.31
CA VAL A 456 14.80 -30.95 -25.32
C VAL A 456 15.85 -32.05 -25.17
N THR A 457 15.53 -33.11 -24.42
CA THR A 457 16.31 -34.34 -24.45
C THR A 457 16.09 -35.01 -25.81
N LYS A 458 17.17 -35.20 -26.57
CA LYS A 458 17.16 -35.95 -27.83
C LYS A 458 16.97 -37.45 -27.60
#